data_AF-A0A7C2F367-F1
#
_entry.id   AF-A0A7C2F367-F1
#
_cell.length_a   1.000
_cell.length_b   1.000
_cell.length_c   1.000
_cell.angle_alpha   90.00
_cell.angle_beta   90.00
_cell.angle_gamma   90.00
#
_symmetry.space_group_name_H-M   'P 1'
#
loop_
_entity.id
_entity.type
_entity.pdbx_description
1 polymer ?
#
loop_
_entity_poly.entity_id
_entity_poly.type
_entity_poly.pdbx_seq_one_letter_code
_entity_poly.pdbx_strand_id
1 'polypeptide(L)'
;MHELPVTQGMLSIALEHANKAHATRITDINLVIGELSGIVDDSVQFYFDFISQGTPAEGAVLHFERIPAQFRCRECQATFSPTNRNWVCPQCGQWKVEIVAGREFYVESIEVE
;
A
#
# COMPACT_ATOMS: atom_id res chain seq x y z
N MET A 1 9.94 2.21 -13.29
CA MET A 1 9.54 3.56 -12.82
C MET A 1 8.03 3.55 -12.58
N HIS A 2 7.54 2.60 -11.76
CA HIS A 2 6.10 2.39 -11.49
C HIS A 2 5.67 3.04 -10.16
N GLU A 3 6.62 3.31 -9.28
CA GLU A 3 6.41 3.75 -7.91
C GLU A 3 6.27 5.27 -7.80
N LEU A 4 7.01 6.04 -8.62
CA LEU A 4 6.94 7.51 -8.61
C LEU A 4 5.51 8.07 -8.79
N PRO A 5 4.71 7.65 -9.78
CA PRO A 5 3.34 8.16 -9.93
C PRO A 5 2.45 7.85 -8.73
N VAL A 6 2.68 6.69 -8.10
CA VAL A 6 1.94 6.23 -6.94
C VAL A 6 2.31 7.05 -5.70
N THR A 7 3.61 7.29 -5.47
CA THR A 7 4.10 8.17 -4.41
C THR A 7 3.63 9.61 -4.60
N GLN A 8 3.58 10.13 -5.83
CA GLN A 8 3.03 11.45 -6.13
C GLN A 8 1.53 11.53 -5.78
N GLY A 9 0.75 10.52 -6.15
CA GLY A 9 -0.67 10.44 -5.80
C GLY A 9 -0.88 10.43 -4.29
N MET A 10 -0.09 9.62 -3.57
CA MET A 10 -0.10 9.55 -2.11
C MET A 10 0.24 10.90 -1.46
N LEU A 11 1.32 11.57 -1.88
CA LEU A 11 1.69 12.89 -1.36
C LEU A 11 0.59 13.93 -1.62
N SER A 12 0.01 13.92 -2.83
CA SER A 12 -1.10 14.82 -3.17
C SER A 12 -2.29 14.65 -2.22
N ILE A 13 -2.67 13.40 -1.92
CA ILE A 13 -3.74 13.09 -0.95
C ILE A 13 -3.34 13.59 0.44
N ALA A 14 -2.12 13.34 0.88
CA ALA A 14 -1.65 13.76 2.20
C ALA A 14 -1.71 15.28 2.38
N LEU A 15 -1.21 16.04 1.39
CA LEU A 15 -1.24 17.50 1.39
C LEU A 15 -2.67 18.06 1.35
N GLU A 16 -3.57 17.43 0.58
CA GLU A 16 -4.97 17.83 0.54
C GLU A 16 -5.63 17.68 1.92
N HIS A 17 -5.40 16.56 2.60
CA HIS A 17 -5.94 16.30 3.94
C HIS A 17 -5.32 17.21 5.01
N ALA A 18 -4.01 17.46 4.96
CA ALA A 18 -3.35 18.41 5.86
C ALA A 18 -3.91 19.82 5.70
N ASN A 19 -4.12 20.28 4.46
CA ASN A 19 -4.71 21.59 4.20
C ASN A 19 -6.16 21.69 4.72
N LYS A 20 -6.97 20.64 4.55
CA LYS A 20 -8.33 20.58 5.13
C LYS A 20 -8.34 20.60 6.65
N ALA A 21 -7.31 20.04 7.28
CA ALA A 21 -7.13 20.06 8.73
C ALA A 21 -6.53 21.38 9.26
N HIS A 22 -6.17 22.32 8.36
CA HIS A 22 -5.39 23.51 8.69
C HIS A 22 -4.05 23.19 9.38
N ALA A 23 -3.50 22.01 9.08
CA ALA A 23 -2.20 21.59 9.57
C ALA A 23 -1.08 22.39 8.90
N THR A 24 -0.06 22.67 9.68
CA THR A 24 1.17 23.32 9.21
C THR A 24 2.21 22.32 8.77
N ARG A 25 2.15 21.08 9.30
CA ARG A 25 3.11 20.02 9.02
C ARG A 25 2.47 18.63 9.09
N ILE A 26 2.96 17.72 8.26
CA ILE A 26 2.70 16.28 8.35
C ILE A 26 3.91 15.63 9.00
N THR A 27 3.69 14.83 10.05
CA THR A 27 4.78 14.14 10.77
C THR A 27 4.93 12.71 10.28
N ASP A 28 3.82 12.02 10.05
CA ASP A 28 3.80 10.60 9.73
C ASP A 28 2.70 10.29 8.70
N ILE A 29 2.98 9.35 7.80
CA ILE A 29 2.02 8.81 6.84
C ILE A 29 2.04 7.29 6.96
N ASN A 30 0.91 6.71 7.36
CA ASN A 30 0.75 5.27 7.50
C ASN A 30 0.16 4.70 6.21
N LEU A 31 0.89 3.77 5.58
CA LEU A 31 0.56 3.18 4.29
C LEU A 31 0.30 1.70 4.42
N VAL A 32 -0.76 1.23 3.75
CA VAL A 32 -1.08 -0.19 3.65
C VAL A 32 -0.78 -0.65 2.23
N ILE A 33 0.12 -1.64 2.12
CA ILE A 33 0.61 -2.16 0.84
C ILE A 33 0.42 -3.67 0.77
N GLY A 34 -0.35 -4.12 -0.20
CA GLY A 34 -0.56 -5.52 -0.47
C GLY A 34 0.64 -6.18 -1.15
N GLU A 35 0.94 -7.42 -0.79
CA GLU A 35 2.06 -8.20 -1.32
C GLU A 35 2.08 -8.33 -2.86
N LEU A 36 0.90 -8.34 -3.50
CA LEU A 36 0.73 -8.46 -4.94
C LEU A 36 0.75 -7.10 -5.67
N SER A 37 0.86 -5.98 -4.96
CA SER A 37 0.97 -4.64 -5.58
C SER A 37 2.26 -4.46 -6.39
N GLY A 38 3.31 -5.23 -6.05
CA GLY A 38 4.64 -5.08 -6.64
C GLY A 38 5.39 -3.83 -6.17
N ILE A 39 4.86 -3.11 -5.18
CA ILE A 39 5.47 -1.88 -4.65
C ILE A 39 6.55 -2.22 -3.64
N VAL A 40 7.69 -1.54 -3.79
CA VAL A 40 8.87 -1.67 -2.93
C VAL A 40 8.94 -0.46 -2.02
N ASP A 41 8.94 -0.71 -0.71
CA ASP A 41 8.88 0.32 0.34
C ASP A 41 10.05 1.32 0.21
N ASP A 42 11.28 0.82 0.02
CA ASP A 42 12.47 1.65 -0.19
C ASP A 42 12.35 2.59 -1.39
N SER A 43 11.70 2.14 -2.48
CA SER A 43 11.45 2.97 -3.66
C SER A 43 10.44 4.08 -3.35
N VAL A 44 9.39 3.77 -2.58
CA VAL A 44 8.38 4.75 -2.16
C VAL A 44 9.03 5.81 -1.28
N GLN A 45 9.82 5.40 -0.27
CA GLN A 45 10.57 6.30 0.60
C GLN A 45 11.52 7.19 -0.20
N PHE A 46 12.34 6.59 -1.09
CA PHE A 46 13.28 7.35 -1.92
C PHE A 46 12.59 8.43 -2.75
N TYR A 47 11.50 8.08 -3.44
CA TYR A 47 10.77 9.07 -4.22
C TYR A 47 10.10 10.10 -3.34
N PHE A 48 9.55 9.70 -2.19
CA PHE A 48 8.90 10.60 -1.25
C PHE A 48 9.86 11.67 -0.75
N ASP A 49 11.04 11.28 -0.26
CA ASP A 49 12.08 12.19 0.24
C ASP A 49 12.49 13.25 -0.79
N PHE A 50 12.43 12.90 -2.08
CA PHE A 50 12.72 13.82 -3.16
C PHE A 50 11.54 14.75 -3.47
N ILE A 51 10.32 14.22 -3.60
CA ILE A 51 9.15 14.99 -4.04
C ILE A 51 8.46 15.77 -2.91
N SER A 52 8.71 15.43 -1.64
CA SER A 52 8.12 16.11 -0.48
C SER A 52 8.84 17.42 -0.14
N GLN A 53 10.01 17.68 -0.71
CA GLN A 53 10.81 18.88 -0.42
C GLN A 53 10.04 20.17 -0.76
N GLY A 54 10.08 21.15 0.14
CA GLY A 54 9.34 22.40 0.03
C GLY A 54 7.84 22.26 0.30
N THR A 55 7.37 21.11 0.80
CA THR A 55 5.97 20.89 1.16
C THR A 55 5.81 20.70 2.67
N PRO A 56 4.60 20.85 3.23
CA PRO A 56 4.30 20.47 4.62
C PRO A 56 4.64 19.03 5.01
N ALA A 57 4.86 18.14 4.03
CA ALA A 57 5.25 16.75 4.26
C ALA A 57 6.77 16.54 4.25
N GLU A 58 7.57 17.59 4.09
CA GLU A 58 9.03 17.48 4.12
C GLU A 58 9.50 16.90 5.46
N GLY A 59 10.27 15.80 5.38
CA GLY A 59 10.78 15.09 6.55
C GLY A 59 9.74 14.28 7.32
N ALA A 60 8.56 14.02 6.74
CA ALA A 60 7.60 13.09 7.33
C ALA A 60 8.11 11.64 7.24
N VAL A 61 7.75 10.82 8.23
CA VAL A 61 8.10 9.39 8.28
C VAL A 61 7.01 8.57 7.59
N LEU A 62 7.40 7.67 6.69
CA LEU A 62 6.47 6.72 6.10
C LEU A 62 6.50 5.42 6.91
N HIS A 63 5.33 4.96 7.34
CA HIS A 63 5.14 3.65 7.95
C HIS A 63 4.46 2.72 6.95
N PHE A 64 4.94 1.48 6.86
CA PHE A 64 4.47 0.50 5.89
C PHE A 64 3.89 -0.73 6.57
N GLU A 65 2.59 -0.94 6.42
CA GLU A 65 1.92 -2.20 6.76
C GLU A 65 1.79 -3.07 5.52
N ARG A 66 2.27 -4.32 5.60
CA ARG A 66 2.25 -5.28 4.48
C ARG A 66 1.09 -6.27 4.65
N ILE A 67 0.16 -6.26 3.70
CA ILE A 67 -0.96 -7.20 3.69
C ILE A 67 -0.57 -8.43 2.86
N PRO A 68 -0.55 -9.63 3.48
CA PRO A 68 -0.21 -10.86 2.77
C PRO A 68 -1.27 -11.19 1.73
N ALA A 69 -0.83 -11.81 0.65
CA ALA A 69 -1.74 -12.27 -0.38
C ALA A 69 -2.70 -13.35 0.16
N GLN A 70 -4.01 -13.16 -0.05
CA GLN A 70 -5.03 -14.15 0.27
C GLN A 70 -5.92 -14.43 -0.94
N PHE A 71 -6.18 -15.72 -1.14
CA PHE A 71 -6.92 -16.26 -2.27
C PHE A 71 -8.11 -17.04 -1.73
N ARG A 72 -9.24 -16.97 -2.43
CA ARG A 72 -10.43 -17.77 -2.17
C ARG A 72 -10.72 -18.66 -3.36
N CYS A 73 -10.85 -19.97 -3.12
CA CYS A 73 -11.27 -20.90 -4.16
C CYS A 73 -12.76 -20.69 -4.49
N ARG A 74 -13.10 -20.58 -5.77
CA ARG A 74 -14.50 -20.43 -6.20
C ARG A 74 -15.31 -21.73 -6.15
N GLU A 75 -14.63 -22.87 -6.05
CA GLU A 75 -15.26 -24.20 -6.04
C GLU A 75 -15.51 -24.70 -4.62
N CYS A 76 -14.50 -24.70 -3.75
CA CYS A 76 -14.63 -25.18 -2.37
C CYS A 76 -14.69 -24.07 -1.30
N GLN A 77 -14.63 -22.81 -1.71
CA GLN A 77 -14.66 -21.62 -0.83
C GLN A 77 -13.53 -21.51 0.20
N ALA A 78 -12.55 -22.42 0.17
CA ALA A 78 -11.39 -22.34 1.05
C ALA A 78 -10.56 -21.07 0.77
N THR A 79 -10.21 -20.36 1.84
CA THR A 79 -9.27 -19.24 1.82
C THR A 79 -7.86 -19.75 2.13
N PHE A 80 -6.87 -19.31 1.38
CA PHE A 80 -5.48 -19.72 1.56
C PHE A 80 -4.51 -18.63 1.06
N SER A 81 -3.28 -18.64 1.60
CA SER A 81 -2.18 -17.81 1.09
C SER A 81 -1.38 -18.59 0.05
N PRO A 82 -1.01 -17.98 -1.09
CA PRO A 82 -0.28 -18.66 -2.14
C PRO A 82 1.16 -18.90 -1.67
N THR A 83 1.70 -20.11 -1.87
CA THR A 83 3.12 -20.39 -1.66
C THR A 83 3.84 -20.42 -3.00
N ASN A 84 4.97 -19.73 -3.15
CA ASN A 84 5.80 -19.73 -4.37
C ASN A 84 5.02 -19.41 -5.66
N ARG A 85 4.04 -18.50 -5.60
CA ARG A 85 3.16 -18.15 -6.73
C ARG A 85 2.37 -19.35 -7.27
N ASN A 86 2.14 -20.39 -6.46
CA ASN A 86 1.20 -21.45 -6.80
C ASN A 86 -0.22 -21.02 -6.44
N TRP A 87 -1.07 -20.91 -7.45
CA TRP A 87 -2.45 -20.40 -7.31
C TRP A 87 -3.46 -21.55 -7.27
N VAL A 88 -2.99 -22.79 -7.17
CA VAL A 88 -3.85 -23.97 -7.03
C VAL A 88 -4.36 -24.06 -5.61
N CYS A 89 -5.67 -24.25 -5.46
CA CYS A 89 -6.29 -24.46 -4.16
C CYS A 89 -5.73 -25.73 -3.50
N PRO A 90 -5.15 -25.66 -2.29
CA PRO A 90 -4.59 -26.83 -1.62
C PRO A 90 -5.65 -27.83 -1.13
N GLN A 91 -6.92 -27.42 -1.05
CA GLN A 91 -8.02 -28.26 -0.57
C GLN A 91 -8.65 -29.12 -1.67
N CYS A 92 -8.87 -28.57 -2.86
CA CYS A 92 -9.57 -29.27 -3.94
C CYS A 92 -8.78 -29.40 -5.25
N GLY A 93 -7.56 -28.84 -5.32
CA GLY A 93 -6.71 -28.89 -6.51
C GLY A 93 -7.18 -28.02 -7.68
N GLN A 94 -8.22 -27.20 -7.49
CA GLN A 94 -8.75 -26.33 -8.54
C GLN A 94 -7.95 -25.02 -8.65
N TRP A 95 -7.89 -24.50 -9.87
CA TRP A 95 -7.20 -23.29 -10.27
C TRP A 95 -8.12 -22.06 -10.34
N LYS A 96 -9.44 -22.28 -10.18
CA LYS A 96 -10.43 -21.21 -10.11
C LYS A 96 -10.39 -20.54 -8.73
N VAL A 97 -9.51 -19.57 -8.61
CA VAL A 97 -9.29 -18.80 -7.38
C VAL A 97 -9.45 -17.33 -7.68
N GLU A 98 -9.85 -16.57 -6.67
CA GLU A 98 -9.90 -15.12 -6.71
C GLU A 98 -9.06 -14.53 -5.59
N ILE A 99 -8.49 -13.37 -5.84
CA ILE A 99 -7.69 -12.65 -4.85
C ILE A 99 -8.65 -11.86 -3.98
N VAL A 100 -8.58 -12.08 -2.67
CA VAL A 100 -9.41 -11.40 -1.66
C VAL A 100 -8.62 -10.42 -0.82
N ALA A 101 -7.28 -10.56 -0.75
CA ALA A 101 -6.38 -9.58 -0.13
C ALA A 101 -4.99 -9.62 -0.79
N GLY A 102 -4.18 -8.60 -0.54
CA GLY A 102 -2.82 -8.46 -1.03
C GLY A 102 -2.70 -7.54 -2.25
N ARG A 103 -3.75 -6.80 -2.62
CA ARG A 103 -3.73 -5.80 -3.71
C ARG A 103 -3.85 -4.36 -3.23
N GLU A 104 -3.77 -4.17 -1.92
CA GLU A 104 -3.98 -2.90 -1.26
C GLU A 104 -2.86 -1.93 -1.64
N PHE A 105 -3.25 -0.67 -1.84
CA PHE A 105 -2.33 0.45 -1.82
C PHE A 105 -3.14 1.69 -1.45
N TYR A 106 -3.07 2.10 -0.19
CA TYR A 106 -3.79 3.29 0.28
C TYR A 106 -3.11 3.89 1.53
N VAL A 107 -3.44 5.15 1.78
CA VAL A 107 -3.07 5.86 3.02
C VAL A 107 -4.10 5.49 4.09
N GLU A 108 -3.65 4.85 5.16
CA GLU A 108 -4.50 4.49 6.30
C GLU A 108 -4.75 5.69 7.20
N SER A 109 -3.69 6.44 7.53
CA SER A 109 -3.78 7.63 8.35
C SER A 109 -2.63 8.59 8.09
N ILE A 110 -2.83 9.85 8.49
CA ILE A 110 -1.87 10.94 8.36
C ILE A 110 -1.83 11.65 9.71
N GLU A 111 -0.64 11.81 10.27
CA GLU A 111 -0.41 12.54 11.52
C GLU A 111 0.08 13.95 11.21
N VAL A 112 -0.49 14.94 11.90
CA VAL A 112 -0.32 16.36 11.57
C VAL A 112 -0.20 17.25 12.81
N GLU A 113 0.47 18.40 12.62
CA GLU A 113 0.69 19.48 13.61
C GLU A 113 0.05 20.81 13.17
#